data_AF-A0A644YW99-F1
#
_entry.id   AF-A0A644YW99-F1
#
_cell.length_a   1.000
_cell.length_b   1.000
_cell.length_c   1.000
_cell.angle_alpha   90.00
_cell.angle_beta   90.00
_cell.angle_gamma   90.00
#
_symmetry.space_group_name_H-M   'P 1'
#
loop_
_entity.id
_entity.type
_entity.pdbx_description
1 polymer ?
#
loop_
_entity_poly.entity_id
_entity_poly.type
_entity_poly.pdbx_seq_one_letter_code
_entity_poly.pdbx_strand_id
1 'polypeptide(L)'
;MKRLIVLLLVIGIACSCLFSVSESQYEYLVVSFGKTYFSELRSKAMAYWDQGISKSAKGATDFEKDLDILGQHGWEVVSILGAIGGDQQVTLKRAFDDSRTSNELKIINENSDKVINGLLDSLFVEDEKTKQEEASVEITLVELDAYEAKQAKYEEEQAKLKTRSELETTATNFLNMFTINPKNISYEWETDSYSKKDKVNIGLKIDVTKDCLININQYRQSEVEQLLNSYGEHIKAIPIPKDSLTSISLDGYITYMDKEFYVGNMFYYIDYYGNWERL
;
A
#
# COMPACT_ATOMS: atom_id res chain seq x y z
N MET A 1 52.88 4.98 -47.94
CA MET A 1 52.30 4.19 -46.82
C MET A 1 51.92 5.04 -45.60
N LYS A 2 52.84 5.82 -44.99
CA LYS A 2 52.53 6.62 -43.78
C LYS A 2 51.35 7.60 -43.93
N ARG A 3 51.18 8.26 -45.07
CA ARG A 3 50.06 9.20 -45.32
C ARG A 3 48.69 8.51 -45.47
N LEU A 4 48.66 7.25 -45.94
CA LEU A 4 47.42 6.47 -46.08
C LEU A 4 46.93 5.97 -44.71
N ILE A 5 47.87 5.59 -43.84
CA ILE A 5 47.58 5.17 -42.46
C ILE A 5 47.02 6.34 -41.65
N VAL A 6 47.57 7.55 -41.81
CA VAL A 6 47.05 8.74 -41.13
C VAL A 6 45.64 9.09 -41.62
N LEU A 7 45.36 8.97 -42.92
CA LEU A 7 44.03 9.23 -43.45
C LEU A 7 42.98 8.22 -42.94
N LEU A 8 43.33 6.93 -42.87
CA LEU A 8 42.48 5.89 -42.29
C LEU A 8 42.25 6.10 -40.79
N LEU A 9 43.24 6.62 -40.06
CA LEU A 9 43.15 6.88 -38.63
C LEU A 9 42.29 8.12 -38.34
N VAL A 10 42.35 9.15 -39.20
CA VAL A 10 41.46 10.33 -39.13
C VAL A 10 40.01 9.97 -39.48
N ILE A 11 39.78 9.13 -40.50
CA ILE A 11 38.44 8.61 -40.82
C ILE A 11 37.92 7.71 -39.69
N GLY A 12 38.78 6.88 -39.10
CA GLY A 12 38.43 6.04 -37.95
C GLY A 12 38.02 6.87 -36.73
N ILE A 13 38.76 7.94 -36.41
CA ILE A 13 38.45 8.84 -35.29
C ILE A 13 37.19 9.66 -35.58
N ALA A 14 37.03 10.18 -36.80
CA ALA A 14 35.83 10.92 -37.20
C ALA A 14 34.57 10.02 -37.23
N CYS A 15 34.70 8.75 -37.61
CA CYS A 15 33.61 7.77 -37.52
C CYS A 15 33.30 7.38 -36.07
N SER A 16 34.29 7.26 -35.18
CA SER A 16 34.01 6.98 -33.76
C SER A 16 33.30 8.12 -33.02
N CYS A 17 33.39 9.36 -33.51
CA CYS A 17 32.62 10.48 -32.97
C CYS A 17 31.17 10.54 -33.49
N LEU A 18 30.83 9.82 -34.57
CA LEU A 18 29.47 9.73 -35.10
C LEU A 18 28.67 8.54 -34.53
N PHE A 19 29.33 7.66 -33.75
CA PHE A 19 28.70 6.58 -33.00
C PHE A 19 28.86 6.74 -31.49
N SER A 20 28.81 7.98 -30.99
CA SER A 20 28.13 8.18 -29.71
C SER A 20 26.65 7.94 -29.98
N VAL A 21 26.29 6.66 -30.13
CA VAL A 21 24.94 6.18 -29.94
C VAL A 21 24.60 6.67 -28.54
N SER A 22 23.90 7.79 -28.48
CA SER A 22 22.98 8.09 -27.40
C SER A 22 22.34 6.75 -27.09
N GLU A 23 22.71 6.16 -25.96
CA GLU A 23 22.00 5.02 -25.41
C GLU A 23 20.59 5.55 -25.29
N SER A 24 19.74 5.24 -26.27
CA SER A 24 18.39 5.78 -26.35
C SER A 24 17.64 5.12 -25.21
N GLN A 25 17.77 5.70 -24.01
CA GLN A 25 17.11 5.22 -22.83
C GLN A 25 15.62 5.19 -23.19
N TYR A 26 14.98 4.05 -23.04
CA TYR A 26 13.55 3.98 -23.24
C TYR A 26 12.89 4.34 -21.92
N GLU A 27 11.83 5.13 -21.98
CA GLU A 27 10.93 5.30 -20.85
C GLU A 27 9.75 4.36 -20.99
N TYR A 28 9.31 3.80 -19.87
CA TYR A 28 8.21 2.84 -19.79
C TYR A 28 7.02 3.43 -19.05
N LEU A 29 5.83 3.03 -19.48
CA LEU A 29 4.56 3.38 -18.86
C LEU A 29 3.74 2.11 -18.71
N VAL A 30 3.30 1.83 -17.49
CA VAL A 30 2.34 0.75 -17.22
C VAL A 30 1.02 1.41 -16.86
N VAL A 31 -0.02 1.07 -17.61
CA VAL A 31 -1.39 1.55 -17.38
C VAL A 31 -2.31 0.34 -17.22
N SER A 32 -3.24 0.41 -16.27
CA SER A 32 -4.41 -0.45 -16.22
C SER A 32 -5.64 0.40 -16.48
N PHE A 33 -6.51 -0.08 -17.35
CA PHE A 33 -7.80 0.55 -17.64
C PHE A 33 -8.97 -0.25 -17.04
N GLY A 34 -8.69 -1.03 -15.98
CA GLY A 34 -9.67 -1.83 -15.23
C GLY A 34 -9.70 -1.52 -13.72
N LYS A 35 -10.25 -2.43 -12.91
CA LYS A 35 -10.41 -2.27 -11.44
C LYS A 35 -9.09 -2.31 -10.65
N THR A 36 -7.95 -2.33 -11.32
CA THR A 36 -6.63 -2.42 -10.67
C THR A 36 -6.20 -1.03 -10.22
N TYR A 37 -6.23 -0.81 -8.91
CA TYR A 37 -5.87 0.46 -8.29
C TYR A 37 -4.35 0.67 -8.33
N PHE A 38 -3.90 1.59 -9.18
CA PHE A 38 -2.62 2.28 -8.99
C PHE A 38 -2.84 3.52 -8.14
N SER A 39 -1.78 4.06 -7.54
CA SER A 39 -1.88 5.33 -6.81
C SER A 39 -2.47 6.41 -7.73
N GLU A 40 -3.70 6.84 -7.45
CA GLU A 40 -4.40 7.90 -8.19
C GLU A 40 -3.76 9.28 -7.96
N LEU A 41 -2.86 9.39 -6.98
CA LEU A 41 -2.23 10.63 -6.58
C LEU A 41 -1.16 11.09 -7.57
N ARG A 42 -0.53 10.18 -8.32
CA ARG A 42 0.48 10.57 -9.31
C ARG A 42 0.66 9.51 -10.39
N SER A 43 0.17 9.79 -11.59
CA SER A 43 0.32 8.94 -12.77
C SER A 43 0.94 9.72 -13.92
N LYS A 44 1.78 9.06 -14.72
CA LYS A 44 2.34 9.67 -15.93
C LYS A 44 1.28 9.97 -17.00
N ALA A 45 0.17 9.24 -16.98
CA ALA A 45 -0.99 9.51 -17.83
C ALA A 45 -1.61 10.91 -17.56
N MET A 46 -1.38 11.50 -16.38
CA MET A 46 -1.87 12.85 -16.03
C MET A 46 -1.32 13.94 -16.96
N ALA A 47 -0.19 13.71 -17.63
CA ALA A 47 0.35 14.63 -18.62
C ALA A 47 -0.58 14.84 -19.83
N TYR A 48 -1.51 13.92 -20.08
CA TYR A 48 -2.39 13.94 -21.26
C TYR A 48 -3.87 14.16 -20.92
N TRP A 49 -4.21 14.55 -19.69
CA TRP A 49 -5.60 14.77 -19.28
C TRP A 49 -6.33 15.82 -20.10
N ASP A 50 -5.64 16.91 -20.43
CA ASP A 50 -6.23 17.99 -21.25
C ASP A 50 -6.44 17.55 -22.71
N GLN A 51 -5.90 16.40 -23.09
CA GLN A 51 -6.07 15.78 -24.41
C GLN A 51 -7.16 14.70 -24.41
N GLY A 52 -7.80 14.48 -23.26
CA GLY A 52 -8.96 13.62 -23.12
C GLY A 52 -8.65 12.17 -22.74
N ILE A 53 -7.41 11.87 -22.28
CA ILE A 53 -7.13 10.56 -21.67
C ILE A 53 -7.98 10.41 -20.40
N SER A 54 -8.54 9.22 -20.18
CA SER A 54 -9.44 9.00 -19.07
C SER A 54 -8.77 9.29 -17.72
N LYS A 55 -9.52 9.96 -16.84
CA LYS A 55 -9.11 10.23 -15.45
C LYS A 55 -9.43 9.06 -14.51
N SER A 56 -10.19 8.07 -14.98
CA SER A 56 -10.61 6.92 -14.18
C SER A 56 -10.40 5.62 -14.93
N ALA A 57 -9.93 4.58 -14.24
CA ALA A 57 -9.67 3.26 -14.82
C ALA A 57 -10.96 2.43 -15.10
N LYS A 58 -12.08 3.08 -15.42
CA LYS A 58 -13.38 2.44 -15.57
C LYS A 58 -13.91 2.57 -17.00
N GLY A 59 -13.64 1.57 -17.84
CA GLY A 59 -14.46 1.31 -19.03
C GLY A 59 -13.69 0.79 -20.23
N ALA A 60 -14.25 -0.21 -20.90
CA ALA A 60 -13.74 -0.74 -22.17
C ALA A 60 -13.84 0.29 -23.32
N THR A 61 -14.74 1.27 -23.22
CA THR A 61 -15.03 2.24 -24.29
C THR A 61 -13.94 3.31 -24.44
N ASP A 62 -13.24 3.65 -23.35
CA ASP A 62 -12.18 4.68 -23.38
C ASP A 62 -10.80 4.09 -23.66
N PHE A 63 -10.65 2.75 -23.62
CA PHE A 63 -9.36 2.07 -23.77
C PHE A 63 -8.68 2.33 -25.12
N GLU A 64 -9.39 2.18 -26.23
CA GLU A 64 -8.84 2.40 -27.58
C GLU A 64 -8.46 3.87 -27.77
N LYS A 65 -9.33 4.79 -27.33
CA LYS A 65 -9.10 6.23 -27.38
C LYS A 65 -7.88 6.64 -26.55
N ASP A 66 -7.73 6.08 -25.34
CA ASP A 66 -6.60 6.39 -24.46
C ASP A 66 -5.28 5.90 -25.06
N LEU A 67 -5.28 4.71 -25.69
CA LEU A 67 -4.12 4.20 -26.42
C LEU A 67 -3.80 5.04 -27.66
N ASP A 68 -4.82 5.52 -28.39
CA ASP A 68 -4.61 6.40 -29.55
C ASP A 68 -3.96 7.73 -29.13
N ILE A 69 -4.42 8.32 -28.02
CA ILE A 69 -3.82 9.55 -27.46
C ILE A 69 -2.36 9.27 -27.06
N LEU A 70 -2.09 8.18 -26.34
CA LEU A 70 -0.72 7.80 -25.97
C LEU A 70 0.16 7.57 -27.22
N GLY A 71 -0.38 6.93 -28.26
CA GLY A 71 0.29 6.69 -29.54
C GLY A 71 0.68 7.98 -30.25
N GLN A 72 -0.16 9.02 -30.22
CA GLN A 72 0.18 10.35 -30.75
C GLN A 72 1.38 10.98 -30.05
N HIS A 73 1.65 10.60 -28.79
CA HIS A 73 2.82 11.03 -28.00
C HIS A 73 3.99 10.05 -28.06
N GLY A 74 3.98 9.16 -29.05
CA GLY A 74 5.07 8.24 -29.35
C GLY A 74 5.13 7.02 -28.44
N TRP A 75 4.11 6.78 -27.60
CA TRP A 75 4.03 5.56 -26.81
C TRP A 75 3.66 4.36 -27.67
N GLU A 76 4.48 3.32 -27.60
CA GLU A 76 4.30 2.07 -28.34
C GLU A 76 3.92 0.96 -27.38
N VAL A 77 2.85 0.21 -27.69
CA VAL A 77 2.47 -0.96 -26.90
C VAL A 77 3.53 -2.06 -27.04
N VAL A 78 4.03 -2.53 -25.90
CA VAL A 78 5.03 -3.60 -25.80
C VAL A 78 4.39 -4.92 -25.41
N SER A 79 3.46 -4.88 -24.46
CA SER A 79 2.75 -6.06 -23.98
C SER A 79 1.37 -5.68 -23.44
N ILE A 80 0.43 -6.61 -23.59
CA ILE A 80 -0.89 -6.56 -22.95
C ILE A 80 -1.00 -7.81 -22.09
N LEU A 81 -1.25 -7.62 -20.80
CA LEU A 81 -1.34 -8.68 -19.81
C LEU A 81 -2.78 -8.70 -19.28
N GLY A 82 -3.52 -9.76 -19.63
CA GLY A 82 -4.90 -9.95 -19.19
C GLY A 82 -4.95 -10.73 -17.88
N ALA A 83 -5.70 -10.24 -16.89
CA ALA A 83 -6.04 -11.00 -15.69
C ALA A 83 -7.40 -11.69 -15.83
N ILE A 84 -7.57 -12.84 -15.17
CA ILE A 84 -8.86 -13.53 -15.05
C ILE A 84 -9.79 -12.59 -14.25
N GLY A 85 -10.79 -12.00 -14.91
CA GLY A 85 -11.71 -11.03 -14.30
C GLY A 85 -12.01 -9.79 -15.14
N GLY A 86 -11.36 -9.61 -16.30
CA GLY A 86 -11.67 -8.53 -17.24
C GLY A 86 -10.77 -7.30 -17.16
N ASP A 87 -9.78 -7.30 -16.26
CA ASP A 87 -8.78 -6.23 -16.15
C ASP A 87 -7.61 -6.49 -17.13
N GLN A 88 -7.26 -5.47 -17.91
CA GLN A 88 -6.13 -5.48 -18.83
C GLN A 88 -5.08 -4.47 -18.40
N GLN A 89 -3.83 -4.93 -18.28
CA GLN A 89 -2.66 -4.08 -18.09
C GLN A 89 -1.92 -3.93 -19.41
N VAL A 90 -1.54 -2.70 -19.77
CA VAL A 90 -0.78 -2.40 -20.97
C VAL A 90 0.55 -1.79 -20.57
N THR A 91 1.63 -2.39 -21.05
CA THR A 91 2.98 -1.81 -20.93
C THR A 91 3.32 -1.11 -22.24
N LEU A 92 3.65 0.17 -22.16
CA LEU A 92 4.08 1.00 -23.27
C LEU A 92 5.54 1.42 -23.09
N LYS A 93 6.23 1.66 -24.21
CA LYS A 93 7.58 2.23 -24.25
C LYS A 93 7.62 3.42 -25.21
N ARG A 94 8.58 4.31 -25.02
CA ARG A 94 9.00 5.28 -26.05
C ARG A 94 10.43 5.73 -25.82
N ALA A 95 11.05 6.36 -26.82
CA ALA A 95 12.39 6.93 -26.68
C ALA A 95 12.39 8.08 -25.67
N PHE A 96 13.29 8.06 -24.69
CA PHE A 96 13.43 9.12 -23.69
C PHE A 96 13.84 10.45 -24.34
N ASP A 97 13.19 11.52 -23.90
CA ASP A 97 13.52 12.89 -24.28
C ASP A 97 13.43 13.76 -23.03
N ASP A 98 14.57 14.30 -22.61
CA ASP A 98 14.69 15.04 -21.34
C ASP A 98 13.82 16.30 -21.30
N SER A 99 13.69 17.00 -22.44
CA SER A 99 12.88 18.22 -22.54
C SER A 99 11.39 17.90 -22.41
N ARG A 100 10.93 16.86 -23.10
CA ARG A 100 9.55 16.38 -23.02
C ARG A 100 9.24 15.85 -21.62
N THR A 101 10.09 14.98 -21.06
CA THR A 101 9.90 14.40 -19.73
C THR A 101 9.84 15.49 -18.66
N SER A 102 10.71 16.51 -18.74
CA SER A 102 10.69 17.64 -17.81
C SER A 102 9.39 18.46 -17.91
N ASN A 103 8.88 18.69 -19.13
CA ASN A 103 7.63 19.40 -19.34
C ASN A 103 6.42 18.59 -18.85
N GLU A 104 6.38 17.29 -19.16
CA GLU A 104 5.35 16.38 -18.65
C GLU A 104 5.37 16.32 -17.13
N LEU A 105 6.55 16.28 -16.49
CA LEU A 105 6.67 16.28 -15.04
C LEU A 105 6.06 17.54 -14.41
N LYS A 106 6.24 18.70 -15.06
CA LYS A 106 5.60 19.95 -14.62
C LYS A 106 4.08 19.84 -14.68
N ILE A 107 3.53 19.37 -15.80
CA ILE A 107 2.09 19.17 -16.00
C ILE A 107 1.55 18.13 -15.00
N ILE A 108 2.27 17.03 -14.78
CA ILE A 108 1.92 16.00 -13.80
C ILE A 108 1.87 16.59 -12.40
N ASN A 109 2.85 17.42 -12.01
CA ASN A 109 2.84 18.04 -10.69
C ASN A 109 1.67 19.03 -10.56
N GLU A 110 1.40 19.86 -11.57
CA GLU A 110 0.24 20.77 -11.58
C GLU A 110 -1.09 20.01 -11.49
N ASN A 111 -1.22 18.89 -12.20
CA ASN A 111 -2.42 18.06 -12.19
C ASN A 111 -2.54 17.21 -10.92
N SER A 112 -1.42 16.73 -10.38
CA SER A 112 -1.34 16.07 -9.08
C SER A 112 -1.74 17.03 -7.97
N ASP A 113 -1.31 18.29 -8.01
CA ASP A 113 -1.70 19.31 -7.06
C ASP A 113 -3.20 19.63 -7.18
N LYS A 114 -3.76 19.67 -8.39
CA LYS A 114 -5.22 19.80 -8.59
C LYS A 114 -5.99 18.59 -8.07
N VAL A 115 -5.42 17.38 -8.13
CA VAL A 115 -6.06 16.17 -7.61
C VAL A 115 -5.95 16.12 -6.10
N ILE A 116 -4.81 16.48 -5.52
CA ILE A 116 -4.61 16.55 -4.08
C ILE A 116 -5.47 17.67 -3.49
N ASN A 117 -5.48 18.85 -4.10
CA ASN A 117 -6.34 19.96 -3.69
C ASN A 117 -7.80 19.64 -3.99
N GLY A 118 -8.13 18.98 -5.10
CA GLY A 118 -9.49 18.53 -5.40
C GLY A 118 -9.96 17.39 -4.50
N LEU A 119 -9.06 16.56 -4.00
CA LEU A 119 -9.30 15.50 -3.02
C LEU A 119 -9.44 16.09 -1.62
N LEU A 120 -8.59 17.05 -1.25
CA LEU A 120 -8.73 17.85 -0.04
C LEU A 120 -10.04 18.62 -0.08
N ASP A 121 -10.33 19.32 -1.17
CA ASP A 121 -11.57 20.01 -1.41
C ASP A 121 -12.72 19.00 -1.42
N SER A 122 -12.61 17.79 -1.97
CA SER A 122 -13.66 16.77 -1.89
C SER A 122 -13.82 16.17 -0.51
N LEU A 123 -12.78 16.13 0.33
CA LEU A 123 -12.86 15.71 1.73
C LEU A 123 -13.51 16.81 2.58
N PHE A 124 -13.18 18.08 2.33
CA PHE A 124 -13.84 19.25 2.94
C PHE A 124 -15.27 19.46 2.38
N VAL A 125 -15.50 19.10 1.12
CA VAL A 125 -16.81 19.14 0.45
C VAL A 125 -17.59 17.85 0.69
N GLU A 126 -17.03 16.74 1.17
CA GLU A 126 -17.80 15.63 1.76
C GLU A 126 -18.29 16.02 3.17
N ASP A 127 -17.50 16.83 3.90
CA ASP A 127 -17.93 17.53 5.12
C ASP A 127 -18.96 18.65 4.83
N GLU A 128 -19.02 19.21 3.61
CA GLU A 128 -20.02 20.23 3.20
C GLU A 128 -21.13 19.75 2.25
N LYS A 129 -21.04 18.60 1.58
CA LYS A 129 -22.07 18.02 0.68
C LYS A 129 -23.12 17.20 1.42
N THR A 130 -22.90 16.92 2.70
CA THR A 130 -24.01 16.76 3.65
C THR A 130 -24.89 18.02 3.75
N LYS A 131 -24.50 19.17 3.16
CA LYS A 131 -25.29 20.41 3.13
C LYS A 131 -25.63 20.96 1.72
N GLN A 132 -25.18 20.39 0.60
CA GLN A 132 -25.30 21.07 -0.71
C GLN A 132 -25.54 20.20 -1.97
N GLU A 133 -26.28 19.09 -1.89
CA GLU A 133 -26.95 18.48 -3.07
C GLU A 133 -28.45 18.84 -3.08
N GLU A 134 -28.77 20.12 -3.28
CA GLU A 134 -30.12 20.65 -3.58
C GLU A 134 -30.10 21.61 -4.79
N ALA A 135 -29.35 21.32 -5.86
CA ALA A 135 -29.31 22.21 -7.03
C ALA A 135 -29.78 21.61 -8.36
N SER A 136 -30.31 20.38 -8.35
CA SER A 136 -31.21 19.90 -9.41
C SER A 136 -31.99 18.69 -8.91
N VAL A 137 -32.82 18.89 -7.88
CA VAL A 137 -33.57 17.81 -7.24
C VAL A 137 -35.05 18.06 -7.49
N GLU A 138 -35.66 17.12 -8.21
CA GLU A 138 -37.09 16.83 -8.09
C GLU A 138 -37.44 16.85 -6.60
N ILE A 139 -38.25 17.82 -6.15
CA ILE A 139 -38.45 18.12 -4.71
C ILE A 139 -38.92 16.86 -3.97
N THR A 140 -37.97 16.09 -3.44
CA THR A 140 -38.21 14.95 -2.57
C THR A 140 -37.99 15.43 -1.15
N LEU A 141 -39.05 15.33 -0.34
CA LEU A 141 -38.98 15.64 1.08
C LEU A 141 -37.97 14.71 1.74
N VAL A 142 -36.91 15.28 2.33
CA VAL A 142 -35.96 14.55 3.17
C VAL A 142 -36.61 14.39 4.55
N GLU A 143 -36.69 13.13 5.00
CA GLU A 143 -37.16 12.81 6.34
C GLU A 143 -35.99 13.04 7.32
N LEU A 144 -36.13 14.07 8.15
CA LEU A 144 -35.06 14.60 9.00
C LEU A 144 -34.59 13.57 10.04
N ASP A 145 -35.50 12.77 10.59
CA ASP A 145 -35.16 11.77 11.61
C ASP A 145 -34.24 10.67 11.03
N ALA A 146 -34.47 10.23 9.80
CA ALA A 146 -33.64 9.26 9.10
C ALA A 146 -32.26 9.83 8.73
N TYR A 147 -32.17 11.13 8.45
CA TYR A 147 -30.90 11.80 8.21
C TYR A 147 -30.07 11.89 9.50
N GLU A 148 -30.67 12.38 10.59
CA GLU A 148 -30.01 12.46 11.91
C GLU A 148 -29.58 11.08 12.41
N ALA A 149 -30.40 10.04 12.20
CA ALA A 149 -30.05 8.67 12.54
C ALA A 149 -28.87 8.12 11.73
N LYS A 150 -28.69 8.54 10.47
CA LYS A 150 -27.52 8.18 9.65
C LYS A 150 -26.27 8.93 10.11
N GLN A 151 -26.39 10.24 10.36
CA GLN A 151 -25.33 11.09 10.87
C GLN A 151 -24.77 10.52 12.19
N ALA A 152 -25.66 10.19 13.13
CA ALA A 152 -25.27 9.62 14.42
C ALA A 152 -24.53 8.28 14.27
N LYS A 153 -24.95 7.41 13.35
CA LYS A 153 -24.24 6.14 13.06
C LYS A 153 -22.85 6.37 12.48
N TYR A 154 -22.73 7.34 11.57
CA TYR A 154 -21.44 7.70 10.98
C TYR A 154 -20.47 8.24 12.03
N GLU A 155 -20.94 9.15 12.90
CA GLU A 155 -20.14 9.69 14.00
C GLU A 155 -19.73 8.59 14.99
N GLU A 156 -20.62 7.65 15.30
CA GLU A 156 -20.32 6.49 16.13
C GLU A 156 -19.23 5.59 15.51
N GLU A 157 -19.30 5.35 14.20
CA GLU A 157 -18.31 4.55 13.47
C GLU A 157 -16.94 5.23 13.42
N GLN A 158 -16.90 6.54 13.17
CA GLN A 158 -15.67 7.34 13.21
C GLN A 158 -15.03 7.34 14.61
N ALA A 159 -15.84 7.50 15.65
CA ALA A 159 -15.35 7.42 17.04
C ALA A 159 -14.76 6.04 17.37
N LYS A 160 -15.37 4.96 16.86
CA LYS A 160 -14.83 3.58 17.00
C LYS A 160 -13.50 3.43 16.29
N LEU A 161 -13.39 3.85 15.03
CA LEU A 161 -12.15 3.76 14.25
C LEU A 161 -11.00 4.51 14.91
N LYS A 162 -11.28 5.72 15.42
CA LYS A 162 -10.30 6.52 16.17
C LYS A 162 -9.82 5.80 17.42
N THR A 163 -10.74 5.24 18.21
CA THR A 163 -10.40 4.49 19.43
C THR A 163 -9.54 3.26 19.12
N ARG A 164 -9.87 2.52 18.04
CA ARG A 164 -9.07 1.37 17.58
C ARG A 164 -7.65 1.78 17.22
N SER A 165 -7.49 2.84 16.42
CA SER A 165 -6.18 3.36 16.02
C SER A 165 -5.32 3.80 17.20
N GLU A 166 -5.92 4.45 18.21
CA GLU A 166 -5.21 4.86 19.44
C GLU A 166 -4.71 3.64 20.23
N LEU A 167 -5.53 2.59 20.34
CA LEU A 167 -5.16 1.34 21.01
C LEU A 167 -4.04 0.59 20.27
N GLU A 168 -4.14 0.46 18.95
CA GLU A 168 -3.10 -0.15 18.11
C GLU A 168 -1.78 0.59 18.22
N THR A 169 -1.81 1.92 18.17
CA THR A 169 -0.61 2.76 18.32
C THR A 169 0.04 2.58 19.68
N THR A 170 -0.77 2.58 20.74
CA THR A 170 -0.29 2.40 22.13
C THR A 170 0.33 1.01 22.30
N ALA A 171 -0.33 -0.03 21.78
CA ALA A 171 0.15 -1.40 21.79
C ALA A 171 1.45 -1.56 21.00
N THR A 172 1.51 -1.02 19.78
CA THR A 172 2.69 -1.05 18.90
C THR A 172 3.88 -0.41 19.59
N ASN A 173 3.70 0.79 20.15
CA ASN A 173 4.75 1.51 20.85
C ASN A 173 5.26 0.72 22.05
N PHE A 174 4.36 0.14 22.85
CA PHE A 174 4.73 -0.71 23.98
C PHE A 174 5.55 -1.94 23.54
N LEU A 175 5.08 -2.67 22.52
CA LEU A 175 5.70 -3.90 22.05
C LEU A 175 7.06 -3.66 21.36
N ASN A 176 7.22 -2.53 20.67
CA ASN A 176 8.49 -2.13 20.06
C ASN A 176 9.51 -1.59 21.08
N MET A 177 9.06 -1.05 22.21
CA MET A 177 9.95 -0.57 23.28
C MET A 177 10.49 -1.70 24.17
N PHE A 178 9.89 -2.89 24.12
CA PHE A 178 10.32 -4.05 24.89
C PHE A 178 11.35 -4.91 24.14
N THR A 179 12.08 -5.73 24.90
CA THR A 179 13.09 -6.69 24.41
C THR A 179 12.55 -7.68 23.36
N ILE A 180 11.24 -7.79 23.23
CA ILE A 180 10.56 -8.67 22.27
C ILE A 180 10.85 -8.23 20.82
N ASN A 181 10.94 -6.92 20.55
CA ASN A 181 11.16 -6.31 19.23
C ASN A 181 10.63 -7.15 18.05
N PRO A 182 9.29 -7.30 17.95
CA PRO A 182 8.69 -8.17 16.96
C PRO A 182 8.98 -7.69 15.54
N LYS A 183 9.19 -8.63 14.62
CA LYS A 183 9.38 -8.35 13.18
C LYS A 183 8.11 -7.81 12.53
N ASN A 184 6.94 -8.23 13.03
CA ASN A 184 5.63 -7.78 12.57
C ASN A 184 4.63 -7.86 13.73
N ILE A 185 3.71 -6.90 13.78
CA ILE A 185 2.57 -6.85 14.69
C ILE A 185 1.30 -6.74 13.83
N SER A 186 0.35 -7.65 14.03
CA SER A 186 -0.95 -7.63 13.35
C SER A 186 -2.08 -7.45 14.35
N TYR A 187 -3.13 -6.75 13.94
CA TYR A 187 -4.33 -6.50 14.73
C TYR A 187 -5.55 -7.01 14.00
N GLU A 188 -6.37 -7.80 14.68
CA GLU A 188 -7.65 -8.29 14.17
C GLU A 188 -8.76 -7.89 15.14
N TRP A 189 -9.71 -7.09 14.66
CA TRP A 189 -10.82 -6.60 15.46
C TRP A 189 -12.07 -7.42 15.21
N GLU A 190 -12.68 -7.89 16.29
CA GLU A 190 -13.93 -8.63 16.26
C GLU A 190 -14.94 -7.97 17.20
N THR A 191 -16.18 -7.87 16.75
CA THR A 191 -17.27 -7.42 17.63
C THR A 191 -17.79 -8.63 18.40
N ASP A 192 -17.61 -8.62 19.71
CA ASP A 192 -18.10 -9.66 20.61
C ASP A 192 -19.63 -9.75 20.50
N SER A 193 -20.13 -10.93 20.12
CA SER A 193 -21.55 -11.14 19.82
C SER A 193 -22.48 -10.90 21.02
N TYR A 194 -21.96 -11.03 22.25
CA TYR A 194 -22.74 -10.87 23.48
C TYR A 194 -22.72 -9.44 24.01
N SER A 195 -21.53 -8.87 24.14
CA SER A 195 -21.33 -7.52 24.70
C SER A 195 -21.47 -6.40 23.67
N LYS A 196 -21.48 -6.75 22.37
CA LYS A 196 -21.42 -5.81 21.23
C LYS A 196 -20.26 -4.82 21.32
N LYS A 197 -19.24 -5.17 22.11
CA LYS A 197 -18.00 -4.41 22.24
C LYS A 197 -17.00 -4.96 21.25
N ASP A 198 -16.21 -4.07 20.68
CA ASP A 198 -15.07 -4.46 19.86
C ASP A 198 -13.94 -4.95 20.74
N LYS A 199 -13.38 -6.09 20.37
CA LYS A 199 -12.19 -6.67 21.00
C LYS A 199 -11.12 -6.91 19.95
N VAL A 200 -9.87 -6.84 20.38
CA VAL A 200 -8.71 -7.02 19.50
C VAL A 200 -7.99 -8.33 19.80
N ASN A 201 -7.57 -9.02 18.75
CA ASN A 201 -6.57 -10.08 18.77
C ASN A 201 -5.26 -9.48 18.23
N ILE A 202 -4.15 -9.74 18.92
CA ILE A 202 -2.84 -9.21 18.55
C ILE A 202 -1.92 -10.36 18.17
N GLY A 203 -1.41 -10.35 16.94
CA GLY A 203 -0.43 -11.33 16.48
C GLY A 203 0.97 -10.73 16.46
N LEU A 204 1.94 -11.45 17.05
CA LEU A 204 3.34 -11.02 17.11
C LEU A 204 4.23 -12.02 16.41
N LYS A 205 4.90 -11.56 15.36
CA LYS A 205 5.93 -12.34 14.66
C LYS A 205 7.29 -12.06 15.30
N ILE A 206 7.90 -13.05 15.94
CA ILE A 206 9.19 -12.90 16.62
C ILE A 206 10.27 -13.67 15.88
N ASP A 207 11.40 -13.01 15.62
CA ASP A 207 12.60 -13.68 15.13
C ASP A 207 13.39 -14.24 16.32
N VAL A 208 13.43 -15.57 16.44
CA VAL A 208 14.15 -16.30 17.49
C VAL A 208 15.46 -16.92 17.00
N THR A 209 15.90 -16.57 15.77
CA THR A 209 17.07 -17.17 15.11
C THR A 209 18.31 -17.11 15.98
N LYS A 210 18.60 -15.93 16.54
CA LYS A 210 19.83 -15.69 17.30
C LYS A 210 19.91 -16.54 18.57
N ASP A 211 18.77 -16.80 19.20
CA ASP A 211 18.68 -17.45 20.51
C ASP A 211 18.44 -18.95 20.40
N CYS A 212 17.81 -19.43 19.31
CA CYS A 212 17.38 -20.82 19.17
C CYS A 212 18.05 -21.60 18.03
N LEU A 213 18.71 -20.94 17.06
CA LEU A 213 19.44 -21.64 16.00
C LEU A 213 20.80 -22.13 16.52
N ILE A 214 20.95 -23.45 16.58
CA ILE A 214 22.18 -24.14 16.99
C ILE A 214 22.78 -24.92 15.81
N ASN A 215 24.10 -25.13 15.83
CA ASN A 215 24.82 -25.92 14.83
C ASN A 215 24.49 -25.53 13.37
N ILE A 216 24.27 -24.24 13.10
CA ILE A 216 23.99 -23.64 11.78
C ILE A 216 22.57 -23.91 11.24
N ASN A 217 22.01 -25.10 11.42
CA ASN A 217 20.73 -25.49 10.81
C ASN A 217 19.80 -26.32 11.71
N GLN A 218 20.01 -26.31 13.03
CA GLN A 218 19.22 -27.08 13.99
C GLN A 218 18.60 -26.16 15.05
N TYR A 219 17.49 -26.57 15.65
CA TYR A 219 16.91 -25.89 16.81
C TYR A 219 16.24 -26.92 17.73
N ARG A 220 15.99 -26.54 18.98
CA ARG A 220 15.16 -27.34 19.90
C ARG A 220 13.84 -26.63 20.13
N GLN A 221 12.74 -27.31 19.85
CA GLN A 221 11.39 -26.76 20.07
C GLN A 221 11.17 -26.33 21.53
N SER A 222 11.67 -27.11 22.50
CA SER A 222 11.57 -26.76 23.91
C SER A 222 12.29 -25.45 24.28
N GLU A 223 13.37 -25.09 23.58
CA GLU A 223 14.10 -23.82 23.80
C GLU A 223 13.31 -22.65 23.21
N VAL A 224 12.68 -22.84 22.04
CA VAL A 224 11.76 -21.86 21.45
C VAL A 224 10.57 -21.60 22.37
N GLU A 225 9.91 -22.66 22.87
CA GLU A 225 8.78 -22.52 23.79
C GLU A 225 9.16 -21.83 25.10
N GLN A 226 10.34 -22.15 25.66
CA GLN A 226 10.86 -21.46 26.86
C GLN A 226 11.11 -19.97 26.60
N LEU A 227 11.70 -19.62 25.45
CA LEU A 227 11.95 -18.24 25.07
C LEU A 227 10.64 -17.47 24.88
N LEU A 228 9.70 -18.00 24.09
CA LEU A 228 8.39 -17.37 23.88
C LEU A 228 7.64 -17.21 25.20
N ASN A 229 7.71 -18.21 26.08
CA ASN A 229 7.09 -18.15 27.40
C ASN A 229 7.72 -17.07 28.31
N SER A 230 9.02 -16.82 28.17
CA SER A 230 9.70 -15.77 28.94
C SER A 230 9.16 -14.37 28.64
N TYR A 231 8.56 -14.16 27.46
CA TYR A 231 7.91 -12.90 27.11
C TYR A 231 6.54 -12.71 27.74
N GLY A 232 5.92 -13.77 28.27
CA GLY A 232 4.57 -13.73 28.81
C GLY A 232 4.34 -12.64 29.87
N GLU A 233 5.27 -12.45 30.80
CA GLU A 233 5.12 -11.41 31.84
C GLU A 233 5.13 -9.99 31.27
N HIS A 234 5.87 -9.74 30.19
CA HIS A 234 5.87 -8.46 29.50
C HIS A 234 4.55 -8.22 28.75
N ILE A 235 4.01 -9.28 28.15
CA ILE A 235 2.75 -9.23 27.41
C ILE A 235 1.58 -8.96 28.33
N LYS A 236 1.58 -9.57 29.52
CA LYS A 236 0.56 -9.32 30.55
C LYS A 236 0.48 -7.86 30.98
N ALA A 237 1.54 -7.08 30.76
CA ALA A 237 1.63 -5.66 31.08
C ALA A 237 1.26 -4.73 29.91
N ILE A 238 0.75 -5.27 28.80
CA ILE A 238 0.34 -4.46 27.64
C ILE A 238 -0.71 -3.41 28.06
N PRO A 239 -0.58 -2.13 27.65
CA PRO A 239 -1.45 -1.04 28.07
C PRO A 239 -2.77 -1.02 27.27
N ILE A 240 -3.44 -2.18 27.17
CA ILE A 240 -4.74 -2.32 26.53
C ILE A 240 -5.76 -2.71 27.61
N PRO A 241 -6.94 -2.05 27.64
CA PRO A 241 -8.01 -2.45 28.54
C PRO A 241 -8.36 -3.92 28.35
N LYS A 242 -8.46 -4.67 29.46
CA LYS A 242 -8.76 -6.11 29.45
C LYS A 242 -10.08 -6.43 28.74
N ASP A 243 -11.07 -5.55 28.81
CA ASP A 243 -12.36 -5.73 28.16
C ASP A 243 -12.33 -5.46 26.64
N SER A 244 -11.25 -4.87 26.14
CA SER A 244 -10.98 -4.63 24.73
C SER A 244 -10.01 -5.64 24.12
N LEU A 245 -9.45 -6.58 24.91
CA LEU A 245 -8.48 -7.56 24.45
C LEU A 245 -9.05 -8.98 24.49
N THR A 246 -8.97 -9.69 23.37
CA THR A 246 -9.33 -11.11 23.31
C THR A 246 -8.09 -11.96 23.59
N SER A 247 -7.03 -11.76 22.80
CA SER A 247 -5.84 -12.57 22.89
C SER A 247 -4.60 -11.92 22.29
N ILE A 248 -3.44 -12.47 22.64
CA ILE A 248 -2.13 -12.16 22.07
C ILE A 248 -1.44 -13.47 21.69
N SER A 249 -1.17 -13.66 20.41
CA SER A 249 -0.36 -14.78 19.91
C SER A 249 1.08 -14.32 19.66
N LEU A 250 2.03 -15.19 19.99
CA LEU A 250 3.43 -15.02 19.62
C LEU A 250 3.85 -16.18 18.75
N ASP A 251 4.22 -15.88 17.53
CA ASP A 251 4.68 -16.84 16.56
C ASP A 251 6.19 -16.68 16.39
N GLY A 252 6.94 -17.71 16.79
CA GLY A 252 8.39 -17.76 16.67
C GLY A 252 8.83 -18.23 15.29
N TYR A 253 9.78 -17.51 14.70
CA TYR A 253 10.37 -17.82 13.40
C TYR A 253 11.90 -17.88 13.47
N ILE A 254 12.47 -18.81 12.71
CA ILE A 254 13.91 -18.90 12.46
C ILE A 254 14.19 -18.56 11.01
N THR A 255 15.15 -17.67 10.78
CA THR A 255 15.68 -17.31 9.48
C THR A 255 16.93 -18.14 9.20
N TYR A 256 16.87 -19.00 8.18
CA TYR A 256 18.00 -19.81 7.71
C TYR A 256 18.11 -19.73 6.20
N MET A 257 19.29 -19.35 5.69
CA MET A 257 19.54 -19.14 4.25
C MET A 257 18.49 -18.23 3.59
N ASP A 258 18.23 -17.07 4.20
CA ASP A 258 17.25 -16.07 3.75
C ASP A 258 15.80 -16.57 3.64
N LYS A 259 15.49 -17.71 4.28
CA LYS A 259 14.14 -18.27 4.39
C LYS A 259 13.69 -18.30 5.84
N GLU A 260 12.44 -17.93 6.08
CA GLU A 260 11.82 -18.00 7.39
C GLU A 260 11.07 -19.32 7.58
N PHE A 261 11.26 -19.93 8.73
CA PHE A 261 10.58 -21.15 9.16
C PHE A 261 9.83 -20.87 10.44
N TYR A 262 8.53 -21.17 10.45
CA TYR A 262 7.74 -21.16 11.68
C TYR A 262 8.19 -22.32 12.58
N VAL A 263 8.49 -22.03 13.84
CA VAL A 263 9.11 -23.01 14.76
C VAL A 263 8.37 -23.20 16.08
N GLY A 264 7.32 -22.41 16.33
CA GLY A 264 6.44 -22.57 17.49
C GLY A 264 5.55 -21.36 17.70
N ASN A 265 4.53 -21.51 18.55
CA ASN A 265 3.75 -20.39 19.04
C ASN A 265 3.53 -20.45 20.56
N MET A 266 3.06 -19.33 21.09
CA MET A 266 2.52 -19.21 22.43
C MET A 266 1.28 -18.32 22.38
N PHE A 267 0.22 -18.69 23.09
CA PHE A 267 -1.03 -17.95 23.08
C PHE A 267 -1.40 -17.48 24.49
N TYR A 268 -1.65 -16.18 24.63
CA TYR A 268 -2.08 -15.56 25.87
C TYR A 268 -3.48 -14.99 25.69
N TYR A 269 -4.38 -15.26 26.63
CA TYR A 269 -5.74 -14.75 26.59
C TYR A 269 -6.23 -14.39 27.98
N ILE A 270 -7.34 -13.66 28.01
CA ILE A 270 -8.00 -13.29 29.26
C ILE A 270 -9.18 -14.24 29.47
N ASP A 271 -9.18 -14.97 30.57
CA ASP A 271 -10.28 -15.87 30.93
C ASP A 271 -11.56 -15.09 31.32
N TYR A 272 -12.64 -15.84 31.60
CA TYR A 272 -13.90 -15.25 32.02
C TYR A 272 -13.81 -14.43 33.33
N TYR A 273 -12.80 -14.70 34.16
CA TYR A 273 -12.57 -14.03 35.43
C TYR A 273 -11.62 -12.82 35.31
N GLY A 274 -11.12 -12.51 34.11
CA GLY A 274 -10.18 -11.43 33.87
C GLY A 274 -8.72 -11.77 34.19
N ASN A 275 -8.41 -13.06 34.37
CA ASN A 275 -7.05 -13.56 34.58
C ASN A 275 -6.38 -13.86 33.25
N TRP A 276 -5.06 -13.67 33.23
CA TRP A 276 -4.25 -14.08 32.10
C TRP A 276 -4.01 -15.58 32.13
N GLU A 277 -4.45 -16.26 31.08
CA GLU A 277 -4.24 -17.68 30.84
C GLU A 277 -3.37 -17.90 29.61
N ARG A 278 -2.80 -19.10 29.52
CA ARG A 278 -1.90 -19.52 28.45
C ARG A 278 -2.36 -20.84 27.84
N LEU A 279 -2.40 -20.89 26.51
CA LEU A 279 -2.64 -22.09 25.71
C LEU A 279 -1.35 -22.55 25.03
#